data_AF-A0A3N5Q572-F1
#
_entry.id   AF-A0A3N5Q572-F1
#
_cell.length_a   1.000
_cell.length_b   1.000
_cell.length_c   1.000
_cell.angle_alpha   90.00
_cell.angle_beta   90.00
_cell.angle_gamma   90.00
#
_symmetry.space_group_name_H-M   'P 1'
#
loop_
_entity.id
_entity.type
_entity.pdbx_description
1 polymer ?
#
loop_
_entity_poly.entity_id
_entity_poly.type
_entity_poly.pdbx_seq_one_letter_code
_entity_poly.pdbx_strand_id
1 'polypeptide(L)'
;MQFYSALHNQNKIVIDGTYGELARRRFLNNILLKGRGAVFNRDYEKIISLLRANRPQIFREDYVRQMKKGVRYLVEEAFNTLPPAKEYGIKNWLELFMIRNHLVTTTAEQARSDKMLINYMPFIQPSLLKIIFQTPAGKRNNNLFYKIIKQLSPELSKIPLVKGDVIYPFGLGTLSTSVYIRLKGRTKTGYKDNLQYDFLNSLEEYVQDTINSGDFLSCDYYDHQEIKNIVNGYYTNKNLSLANDLDWWLTFDIWRKNLHNR
;
A
#
# COMPACT_ATOMS: atom_id res chain seq x y z
N MET A 1 16.43 -9.09 -8.31
CA MET A 1 16.60 -8.35 -9.58
C MET A 1 16.38 -9.21 -10.84
N GLN A 2 16.67 -10.53 -10.84
CA GLN A 2 16.54 -11.38 -12.05
C GLN A 2 15.11 -11.54 -12.61
N PHE A 3 14.05 -11.42 -11.79
CA PHE A 3 12.68 -11.67 -12.25
C PHE A 3 12.11 -10.60 -13.19
N TYR A 4 12.37 -9.31 -12.94
CA TYR A 4 11.80 -8.25 -13.77
C TYR A 4 12.44 -8.18 -15.14
N SER A 5 13.76 -8.35 -15.23
CA SER A 5 14.45 -8.47 -16.52
C SER A 5 13.98 -9.70 -17.30
N ALA A 6 13.73 -10.83 -16.63
CA ALA A 6 13.17 -12.01 -17.28
C ALA A 6 11.76 -11.76 -17.83
N LEU A 7 10.89 -11.11 -17.06
CA LEU A 7 9.52 -10.75 -17.49
C LEU A 7 9.53 -9.76 -18.65
N HIS A 8 10.40 -8.75 -18.59
CA HIS A 8 10.62 -7.79 -19.67
C HIS A 8 11.09 -8.49 -20.96
N ASN A 9 12.12 -9.34 -20.86
CA ASN A 9 12.66 -10.08 -22.00
C ASN A 9 11.66 -11.07 -22.61
N GLN A 10 10.69 -11.52 -21.82
CA GLN A 10 9.59 -12.36 -22.28
C GLN A 10 8.38 -11.56 -22.80
N ASN A 11 8.51 -10.23 -22.95
CA ASN A 11 7.44 -9.31 -23.36
C ASN A 11 6.16 -9.49 -22.53
N LYS A 12 6.30 -9.72 -21.22
CA LYS A 12 5.16 -9.84 -20.32
C LYS A 12 4.67 -8.45 -19.91
N ILE A 13 3.36 -8.30 -19.88
CA ILE A 13 2.68 -7.08 -19.41
C ILE A 13 2.14 -7.36 -18.02
N VAL A 14 2.40 -6.44 -17.08
CA VAL A 14 1.76 -6.46 -15.76
C VAL A 14 0.43 -5.75 -15.87
N ILE A 15 -0.64 -6.36 -15.34
CA ILE A 15 -1.96 -5.73 -15.27
C ILE A 15 -2.21 -5.31 -13.83
N ASP A 16 -2.22 -4.00 -13.57
CA ASP A 16 -2.44 -3.44 -12.24
C ASP A 16 -3.91 -3.03 -12.03
N GLY A 17 -4.52 -3.64 -11.01
CA GLY A 17 -5.90 -3.44 -10.61
C GLY A 17 -6.16 -2.38 -9.53
N THR A 18 -5.15 -1.60 -9.10
CA THR A 18 -5.20 -0.73 -7.91
C THR A 18 -6.41 0.21 -7.90
N TYR A 19 -6.69 0.89 -9.03
CA TYR A 19 -7.83 1.80 -9.14
C TYR A 19 -9.20 1.09 -9.25
N GLY A 20 -9.22 -0.25 -9.36
CA GLY A 20 -10.45 -1.03 -9.29
C GLY A 20 -11.17 -0.88 -7.94
N GLU A 21 -10.46 -0.49 -6.89
CA GLU A 21 -11.05 -0.17 -5.58
C GLU A 21 -11.96 1.06 -5.62
N LEU A 22 -11.79 1.98 -6.61
CA LEU A 22 -12.70 3.11 -6.85
C LEU A 22 -14.08 2.59 -7.24
N ALA A 23 -14.11 1.65 -8.20
CA ALA A 23 -15.33 1.07 -8.72
C ALA A 23 -16.02 0.13 -7.72
N ARG A 24 -15.26 -0.42 -6.78
CA ARG A 24 -15.76 -1.31 -5.72
C ARG A 24 -16.10 -0.57 -4.42
N ARG A 25 -15.77 0.72 -4.32
CA ARG A 25 -15.96 1.59 -3.15
C ARG A 25 -15.26 1.10 -1.90
N ARG A 26 -13.97 0.77 -2.04
CA ARG A 26 -13.17 0.17 -0.97
C ARG A 26 -11.98 1.02 -0.52
N PHE A 27 -11.79 2.19 -1.12
CA PHE A 27 -10.79 3.13 -0.66
C PHE A 27 -11.06 3.61 0.77
N LEU A 28 -9.99 3.71 1.56
CA LEU A 28 -10.00 4.25 2.92
C LEU A 28 -11.07 3.64 3.82
N ASN A 29 -11.35 2.34 3.66
CA ASN A 29 -12.33 1.63 4.49
C ASN A 29 -12.07 1.77 6.00
N ASN A 30 -10.81 1.92 6.42
CA ASN A 30 -10.48 2.17 7.82
C ASN A 30 -11.07 3.51 8.32
N ILE A 31 -11.00 4.57 7.51
CA ILE A 31 -11.64 5.86 7.81
C ILE A 31 -13.16 5.75 7.73
N LEU A 32 -13.69 5.03 6.74
CA LEU A 32 -15.13 4.81 6.64
C LEU A 32 -15.70 4.09 7.88
N LEU A 33 -15.00 3.08 8.39
CA LEU A 33 -15.47 2.24 9.50
C LEU A 33 -15.18 2.85 10.87
N LYS A 34 -14.01 3.46 11.07
CA LYS A 34 -13.54 3.94 12.39
C LYS A 34 -13.43 5.46 12.50
N GLY A 35 -13.46 6.18 11.38
CA GLY A 35 -13.22 7.62 11.29
C GLY A 35 -14.41 8.42 10.76
N ARG A 36 -15.61 7.82 10.65
CA ARG A 36 -16.78 8.51 10.07
C ARG A 36 -17.13 9.80 10.82
N GLY A 37 -17.14 9.74 12.16
CA GLY A 37 -17.37 10.93 12.99
C GLY A 37 -16.28 11.99 12.76
N ALA A 38 -15.02 11.57 12.63
CA ALA A 38 -13.90 12.47 12.37
C ALA A 38 -14.05 13.22 11.04
N VAL A 39 -14.54 12.57 9.98
CA VAL A 39 -14.83 13.24 8.70
C VAL A 39 -15.93 14.29 8.87
N PHE A 40 -17.02 13.97 9.57
CA PHE A 40 -18.13 14.92 9.72
C PHE A 40 -17.82 16.09 10.66
N ASN A 41 -16.95 15.87 11.64
CA ASN A 41 -16.54 16.86 12.62
C ASN A 41 -15.25 17.60 12.24
N ARG A 42 -14.65 17.27 11.10
CA ARG A 42 -13.35 17.81 10.65
C ARG A 42 -12.24 17.60 11.70
N ASP A 43 -12.22 16.43 12.34
CA ASP A 43 -11.16 16.03 13.27
C ASP A 43 -9.94 15.54 12.49
N TYR A 44 -9.05 16.47 12.17
CA TYR A 44 -7.87 16.22 11.35
C TYR A 44 -6.93 15.20 11.99
N GLU A 45 -6.68 15.30 13.29
CA GLU A 45 -5.75 14.41 14.00
C GLU A 45 -6.23 12.96 13.97
N LYS A 46 -7.54 12.72 14.15
CA LYS A 46 -8.08 11.38 14.02
C LYS A 46 -7.95 10.84 12.60
N ILE A 47 -8.18 11.66 11.57
CA ILE A 47 -7.98 11.24 10.18
C ILE A 47 -6.52 10.90 9.90
N ILE A 48 -5.58 11.75 10.31
CA ILE A 48 -4.13 11.53 10.16
C ILE A 48 -3.72 10.21 10.83
N SER A 49 -4.22 9.94 12.04
CA SER A 49 -3.93 8.69 12.74
C SER A 49 -4.43 7.43 11.99
N LEU A 50 -5.52 7.56 11.22
CA LEU A 50 -6.10 6.47 10.43
C LEU A 50 -5.46 6.31 9.05
N LEU A 51 -4.77 7.35 8.56
CA LEU A 51 -3.96 7.32 7.34
C LEU A 51 -2.56 6.75 7.59
N ARG A 52 -2.04 6.92 8.81
CA ARG A 52 -0.68 6.50 9.16
C ARG A 52 -0.53 4.97 9.08
N ALA A 53 0.45 4.51 8.32
CA ALA A 53 0.93 3.13 8.41
C ALA A 53 1.80 2.97 9.66
N ASN A 54 1.69 1.82 10.34
CA ASN A 54 2.58 1.50 11.45
C ASN A 54 3.96 1.14 10.87
N ARG A 55 4.89 2.09 10.90
CA ARG A 55 6.27 1.95 10.40
C ARG A 55 7.23 2.43 11.48
N PRO A 56 8.44 1.87 11.55
CA PRO A 56 9.44 2.29 12.53
C PRO A 56 9.83 3.73 12.27
N GLN A 57 10.16 4.45 13.34
CA GLN A 57 10.55 5.85 13.25
C GLN A 57 12.06 5.94 13.00
N ILE A 58 12.48 5.69 11.75
CA ILE A 58 13.88 5.76 11.32
C ILE A 58 14.42 7.20 11.21
N PHE A 59 13.56 8.19 11.46
CA PHE A 59 13.85 9.60 11.30
C PHE A 59 13.90 10.29 12.66
N ARG A 60 14.77 11.30 12.79
CA ARG A 60 14.78 12.15 13.98
C ARG A 60 13.45 12.87 14.16
N GLU A 61 13.15 13.18 15.42
CA GLU A 61 11.86 13.69 15.83
C GLU A 61 11.48 15.03 15.17
N ASP A 62 12.46 15.88 14.90
CA ASP A 62 12.28 17.16 14.21
C ASP A 62 11.79 16.98 12.78
N TYR A 63 12.38 16.07 11.99
CA TYR A 63 11.89 15.71 10.66
C TYR A 63 10.51 15.05 10.73
N VAL A 64 10.26 14.21 11.72
CA VAL A 64 8.94 13.62 11.94
C VAL A 64 7.89 14.69 12.22
N ARG A 65 8.22 15.72 13.02
CA ARG A 65 7.32 16.86 13.25
C ARG A 65 7.05 17.63 11.96
N GLN A 66 8.05 17.84 11.10
CA GLN A 66 7.86 18.51 9.81
C GLN A 66 6.94 17.69 8.88
N MET A 67 7.18 16.38 8.76
CA MET A 67 6.32 15.49 7.98
C MET A 67 4.87 15.49 8.49
N LYS A 68 4.68 15.45 9.82
CA LYS A 68 3.34 15.55 10.43
C LYS A 68 2.65 16.87 10.10
N LYS A 69 3.36 18.00 10.12
CA LYS A 69 2.81 19.31 9.71
C LYS A 69 2.36 19.28 8.24
N GLY A 70 3.16 18.71 7.34
CA GLY A 70 2.81 18.58 5.93
C GLY A 70 1.54 17.74 5.71
N VAL A 71 1.45 16.58 6.34
CA VAL A 71 0.24 15.73 6.26
C VAL A 71 -0.97 16.44 6.84
N ARG A 72 -0.81 17.17 7.94
CA ARG A 72 -1.90 17.96 8.53
C ARG A 72 -2.41 19.02 7.57
N TYR A 73 -1.51 19.80 6.97
CA TYR A 73 -1.85 20.80 5.97
C TYR A 73 -2.66 20.19 4.80
N LEU A 74 -2.21 19.06 4.25
CA LEU A 74 -2.92 18.36 3.16
C LEU A 74 -4.33 17.93 3.56
N VAL A 75 -4.51 17.42 4.77
CA VAL A 75 -5.83 17.01 5.28
C VAL A 75 -6.72 18.23 5.47
N GLU A 76 -6.22 19.31 6.06
CA GLU A 76 -6.96 20.57 6.25
C GLU A 76 -7.37 21.18 4.90
N GLU A 77 -6.44 21.27 3.95
CA GLU A 77 -6.70 21.76 2.60
C GLU A 77 -7.77 20.94 1.88
N ALA A 78 -7.74 19.61 2.02
CA ALA A 78 -8.78 18.75 1.46
C ALA A 78 -10.17 19.06 2.04
N PHE A 79 -10.30 19.32 3.34
CA PHE A 79 -11.58 19.72 3.93
C PHE A 79 -12.07 21.09 3.44
N ASN A 80 -11.15 21.97 3.04
CA ASN A 80 -11.47 23.30 2.54
C ASN A 80 -11.83 23.31 1.04
N THR A 81 -11.28 22.38 0.26
CA THR A 81 -11.41 22.35 -1.21
C THR A 81 -12.39 21.29 -1.73
N LEU A 82 -12.73 20.29 -0.92
CA LEU A 82 -13.69 19.25 -1.26
C LEU A 82 -15.12 19.63 -0.82
N PRO A 83 -16.16 19.17 -1.53
CA PRO A 83 -17.55 19.35 -1.09
C PRO A 83 -17.77 18.80 0.33
N PRO A 84 -18.68 19.38 1.15
CA PRO A 84 -18.94 18.88 2.49
C PRO A 84 -19.40 17.41 2.50
N ALA A 85 -18.76 16.58 3.33
CA ALA A 85 -19.06 15.15 3.39
C ALA A 85 -20.50 14.83 3.84
N LYS A 86 -21.15 15.74 4.58
CA LYS A 86 -22.56 15.60 5.00
C LYS A 86 -23.53 15.67 3.81
N GLU A 87 -23.23 16.51 2.83
CA GLU A 87 -24.05 16.72 1.64
C GLU A 87 -23.66 15.74 0.53
N TYR A 88 -22.36 15.60 0.29
CA TYR A 88 -21.83 14.78 -0.80
C TYR A 88 -21.81 13.28 -0.49
N GLY A 89 -21.89 12.93 0.80
CA GLY A 89 -21.79 11.57 1.32
C GLY A 89 -20.33 11.15 1.56
N ILE A 90 -20.05 10.66 2.77
CA ILE A 90 -18.69 10.29 3.23
C ILE A 90 -17.91 9.42 2.26
N LYS A 91 -18.54 8.42 1.65
CA LYS A 91 -17.84 7.53 0.72
C LYS A 91 -17.39 8.24 -0.56
N ASN A 92 -18.23 9.13 -1.11
CA ASN A 92 -17.86 9.92 -2.29
C ASN A 92 -16.77 10.94 -1.93
N TRP A 93 -16.84 11.50 -0.71
CA TRP A 93 -15.80 12.37 -0.18
C TRP A 93 -14.45 11.66 -0.08
N LEU A 94 -14.40 10.45 0.49
CA LEU A 94 -13.17 9.65 0.60
C LEU A 94 -12.59 9.25 -0.76
N GLU A 95 -13.45 8.90 -1.73
CA GLU A 95 -13.04 8.60 -3.10
C GLU A 95 -12.38 9.84 -3.75
N LEU A 96 -13.00 11.01 -3.62
CA LEU A 96 -12.48 12.26 -4.18
C LEU A 96 -11.20 12.73 -3.46
N PHE A 97 -11.14 12.55 -2.14
CA PHE A 97 -9.95 12.82 -1.32
C PHE A 97 -8.76 11.99 -1.79
N MET A 98 -8.93 10.68 -2.01
CA MET A 98 -7.88 9.81 -2.54
C MET A 98 -7.37 10.26 -3.90
N ILE A 99 -8.29 10.60 -4.82
CA ILE A 99 -7.93 10.98 -6.19
C ILE A 99 -7.18 12.29 -6.22
N ARG A 100 -7.67 13.33 -5.52
CA ARG A 100 -7.05 14.66 -5.54
C ARG A 100 -5.70 14.71 -4.86
N ASN A 101 -5.54 13.96 -3.77
CA ASN A 101 -4.31 13.99 -2.98
C ASN A 101 -3.30 12.93 -3.41
N HIS A 102 -3.62 12.12 -4.43
CA HIS A 102 -2.79 11.03 -4.91
C HIS A 102 -2.16 10.21 -3.77
N LEU A 103 -2.94 9.96 -2.71
CA LEU A 103 -2.42 9.28 -1.54
C LEU A 103 -1.83 7.95 -1.99
N VAL A 104 -0.51 7.87 -1.91
CA VAL A 104 0.28 6.81 -2.49
C VAL A 104 -0.07 5.53 -1.74
N THR A 105 -0.94 4.72 -2.33
CA THR A 105 -1.15 3.33 -1.89
C THR A 105 -0.06 2.42 -2.41
N THR A 106 0.82 2.95 -3.26
CA THR A 106 1.83 2.18 -3.98
C THR A 106 3.08 2.03 -3.12
N THR A 107 3.59 0.82 -3.09
CA THR A 107 4.86 0.52 -2.41
C THR A 107 6.02 1.03 -3.26
N ALA A 108 7.19 1.25 -2.66
CA ALA A 108 8.41 1.62 -3.39
C ALA A 108 8.73 0.63 -4.55
N GLU A 109 8.32 -0.62 -4.38
CA GLU A 109 8.42 -1.70 -5.37
C GLU A 109 7.60 -1.46 -6.64
N GLN A 110 6.47 -0.77 -6.56
CA GLN A 110 5.64 -0.47 -7.73
C GLN A 110 6.32 0.55 -8.64
N ALA A 111 6.86 1.64 -8.08
CA ALA A 111 7.60 2.65 -8.85
C ALA A 111 8.86 2.06 -9.52
N ARG A 112 9.49 1.05 -8.90
CA ARG A 112 10.59 0.29 -9.51
C ARG A 112 10.09 -0.60 -10.64
N SER A 113 9.02 -1.35 -10.40
CA SER A 113 8.40 -2.24 -11.39
C SER A 113 7.96 -1.47 -12.64
N ASP A 114 7.37 -0.28 -12.47
CA ASP A 114 6.90 0.57 -13.57
C ASP A 114 8.04 1.04 -14.51
N LYS A 115 9.29 1.10 -14.02
CA LYS A 115 10.46 1.42 -14.85
C LYS A 115 11.00 0.22 -15.62
N MET A 116 10.73 -0.99 -15.14
CA MET A 116 11.32 -2.22 -15.67
C MET A 116 10.33 -3.05 -16.49
N LEU A 117 9.03 -2.82 -16.31
CA LEU A 117 7.96 -3.59 -16.93
C LEU A 117 6.93 -2.68 -17.57
N ILE A 118 6.32 -3.16 -18.65
CA ILE A 118 5.11 -2.54 -19.19
C ILE A 118 3.97 -2.81 -18.20
N ASN A 119 3.53 -1.77 -17.49
CA ASN A 119 2.38 -1.85 -16.59
C ASN A 119 1.14 -1.25 -17.28
N TYR A 120 0.08 -2.05 -17.37
CA TYR A 120 -1.21 -1.65 -17.91
C TYR A 120 -2.25 -1.54 -16.77
N MET A 121 -2.82 -0.35 -16.62
CA MET A 121 -3.80 -0.04 -15.58
C MET A 121 -5.20 0.10 -16.20
N PRO A 122 -5.99 -0.98 -16.34
CA PRO A 122 -7.30 -0.91 -16.99
C PRO A 122 -8.30 -0.01 -16.26
N PHE A 123 -8.20 0.14 -14.93
CA PHE A 123 -9.19 0.86 -14.12
C PHE A 123 -9.05 2.39 -14.13
N ILE A 124 -7.95 2.92 -14.66
CA ILE A 124 -7.74 4.37 -14.75
C ILE A 124 -8.13 4.96 -16.12
N GLN A 125 -8.58 4.12 -17.05
CA GLN A 125 -9.00 4.55 -18.37
C GLN A 125 -10.14 5.59 -18.27
N PRO A 126 -10.03 6.76 -18.93
CA PRO A 126 -11.02 7.85 -18.78
C PRO A 126 -12.46 7.41 -19.07
N SER A 127 -12.65 6.55 -20.07
CA SER A 127 -13.94 5.97 -20.43
C SER A 127 -14.56 5.17 -19.28
N LEU A 128 -13.76 4.33 -18.62
CA LEU A 128 -14.19 3.54 -17.48
C LEU A 128 -14.43 4.41 -16.24
N LEU A 129 -13.55 5.37 -15.95
CA LEU A 129 -13.73 6.32 -14.85
C LEU A 129 -15.04 7.11 -15.01
N LYS A 130 -15.34 7.59 -16.22
CA LYS A 130 -16.61 8.28 -16.52
C LYS A 130 -17.82 7.42 -16.18
N ILE A 131 -17.81 6.14 -16.61
CA ILE A 131 -18.89 5.19 -16.29
C ILE A 131 -18.99 4.95 -14.78
N ILE A 132 -17.86 4.79 -14.08
CA ILE A 132 -17.82 4.59 -12.63
C ILE A 132 -18.44 5.80 -11.92
N PHE A 133 -18.08 7.03 -12.28
CA PHE A 133 -18.64 8.23 -11.64
C PHE A 133 -20.12 8.45 -11.96
N GLN A 134 -20.58 8.02 -13.13
CA GLN A 134 -22.01 8.05 -13.50
C GLN A 134 -22.82 6.91 -12.87
N THR A 135 -22.17 5.85 -12.39
CA THR A 135 -22.86 4.71 -11.77
C THR A 135 -23.30 5.07 -10.35
N PRO A 136 -24.60 4.89 -10.00
CA PRO A 136 -25.10 5.17 -8.67
C PRO A 136 -24.29 4.48 -7.58
N ALA A 137 -23.97 5.22 -6.54
CA ALA A 137 -23.08 4.81 -5.46
C ALA A 137 -23.48 3.49 -4.76
N GLY A 138 -24.79 3.16 -4.72
CA GLY A 138 -25.28 1.89 -4.17
C GLY A 138 -25.05 0.67 -5.07
N LYS A 139 -24.87 0.87 -6.38
CA LYS A 139 -24.65 -0.19 -7.37
C LYS A 139 -23.16 -0.55 -7.55
N ARG A 140 -22.26 0.33 -7.13
CA ARG A 140 -20.80 0.15 -7.18
C ARG A 140 -20.32 -0.75 -6.04
N ASN A 141 -20.03 -2.01 -6.34
CA ASN A 141 -19.50 -3.02 -5.40
C ASN A 141 -18.89 -4.22 -6.15
N ASN A 142 -18.27 -5.16 -5.43
CA ASN A 142 -17.69 -6.37 -6.03
C ASN A 142 -18.71 -7.22 -6.83
N ASN A 143 -19.98 -7.26 -6.40
CA ASN A 143 -21.00 -8.06 -7.06
C ASN A 143 -21.32 -7.53 -8.47
N LEU A 144 -21.19 -6.23 -8.71
CA LEU A 144 -21.30 -5.66 -10.06
C LEU A 144 -20.27 -6.30 -10.99
N PHE A 145 -19.00 -6.35 -10.57
CA PHE A 145 -17.93 -6.99 -11.34
C PHE A 145 -18.15 -8.48 -11.52
N TYR A 146 -18.58 -9.18 -10.47
CA TYR A 146 -18.90 -10.61 -10.59
C TYR A 146 -20.03 -10.87 -11.60
N LYS A 147 -21.05 -10.01 -11.64
CA LYS A 147 -22.12 -10.10 -12.64
C LYS A 147 -21.60 -9.85 -14.05
N ILE A 148 -20.83 -8.77 -14.25
CA ILE A 148 -20.25 -8.43 -15.56
C ILE A 148 -19.36 -9.58 -16.07
N ILE A 149 -18.48 -10.12 -15.23
CA ILE A 149 -17.60 -11.23 -15.60
C ILE A 149 -18.41 -12.49 -15.94
N LYS A 150 -19.41 -12.85 -15.11
CA LYS A 150 -20.26 -14.01 -15.40
C LYS A 150 -21.02 -13.87 -16.72
N GLN A 151 -21.43 -12.66 -17.07
CA GLN A 151 -22.20 -12.40 -18.29
C GLN A 151 -21.31 -12.36 -19.54
N LEU A 152 -20.16 -11.67 -19.48
CA LEU A 152 -19.32 -11.42 -20.66
C LEU A 152 -18.21 -12.46 -20.84
N SER A 153 -17.79 -13.14 -19.78
CA SER A 153 -16.68 -14.10 -19.80
C SER A 153 -16.85 -15.16 -18.71
N PRO A 154 -17.89 -16.02 -18.80
CA PRO A 154 -18.23 -16.99 -17.75
C PRO A 154 -17.08 -17.93 -17.39
N GLU A 155 -16.18 -18.23 -18.33
CA GLU A 155 -14.98 -19.04 -18.08
C GLU A 155 -14.09 -18.44 -16.98
N LEU A 156 -13.97 -17.11 -16.90
CA LEU A 156 -13.20 -16.44 -15.85
C LEU A 156 -13.81 -16.64 -14.45
N SER A 157 -15.13 -16.90 -14.37
CA SER A 157 -15.79 -17.16 -13.09
C SER A 157 -15.45 -18.53 -12.49
N LYS A 158 -14.82 -19.42 -13.28
CA LYS A 158 -14.32 -20.73 -12.82
C LYS A 158 -12.94 -20.61 -12.17
N ILE A 159 -12.22 -19.51 -12.41
CA ILE A 159 -10.88 -19.27 -11.86
C ILE A 159 -11.02 -18.79 -10.41
N PRO A 160 -10.41 -19.48 -9.43
CA PRO A 160 -10.47 -19.04 -8.04
C PRO A 160 -9.64 -17.77 -7.84
N LEU A 161 -10.00 -17.01 -6.81
CA LEU A 161 -9.32 -15.78 -6.45
C LEU A 161 -8.26 -16.05 -5.37
N VAL A 162 -7.22 -15.22 -5.33
CA VAL A 162 -6.13 -15.34 -4.35
C VAL A 162 -6.05 -14.05 -3.53
N LYS A 163 -5.85 -14.19 -2.21
CA LYS A 163 -5.52 -13.09 -1.31
C LYS A 163 -4.52 -13.58 -0.27
N GLY A 164 -3.30 -13.06 -0.33
CA GLY A 164 -2.17 -13.65 0.39
C GLY A 164 -1.92 -15.06 -0.10
N ASP A 165 -1.81 -16.01 0.82
CA ASP A 165 -1.63 -17.45 0.58
C ASP A 165 -2.96 -18.24 0.53
N VAL A 166 -4.09 -17.54 0.59
CA VAL A 166 -5.42 -18.14 0.58
C VAL A 166 -6.08 -18.02 -0.79
N ILE A 167 -6.34 -19.19 -1.38
CA ILE A 167 -7.20 -19.35 -2.56
C ILE A 167 -8.65 -19.47 -2.08
N TYR A 168 -9.56 -18.70 -2.68
CA TYR A 168 -10.98 -18.70 -2.35
C TYR A 168 -11.87 -18.66 -3.60
N PRO A 169 -13.09 -19.20 -3.54
CA PRO A 169 -14.00 -19.22 -4.69
C PRO A 169 -14.35 -17.84 -5.25
N PHE A 170 -14.51 -17.77 -6.57
CA PHE A 170 -15.04 -16.59 -7.25
C PHE A 170 -16.48 -16.30 -6.79
N GLY A 171 -16.82 -15.01 -6.65
CA GLY A 171 -18.17 -14.58 -6.30
C GLY A 171 -18.45 -14.48 -4.79
N LEU A 172 -17.49 -14.82 -3.92
CA LEU A 172 -17.63 -14.54 -2.49
C LEU A 172 -17.67 -13.02 -2.25
N GLY A 173 -18.67 -12.57 -1.48
CA GLY A 173 -18.77 -11.19 -1.03
C GLY A 173 -17.64 -10.80 -0.06
N THR A 174 -17.42 -9.50 0.14
CA THR A 174 -16.28 -9.01 0.96
C THR A 174 -16.26 -9.60 2.38
N LEU A 175 -17.43 -9.69 3.04
CA LEU A 175 -17.53 -10.24 4.40
C LEU A 175 -17.26 -11.74 4.42
N SER A 176 -17.89 -12.51 3.50
CA SER A 176 -17.69 -13.95 3.44
C SER A 176 -16.26 -14.31 3.05
N THR A 177 -15.63 -13.57 2.13
CA THR A 177 -14.19 -13.70 1.85
C THR A 177 -13.34 -13.47 3.11
N SER A 178 -13.65 -12.43 3.89
CA SER A 178 -12.88 -12.12 5.10
C SER A 178 -12.98 -13.23 6.16
N VAL A 179 -14.18 -13.76 6.36
CA VAL A 179 -14.42 -14.91 7.26
C VAL A 179 -13.72 -16.16 6.71
N TYR A 180 -13.89 -16.46 5.43
CA TYR A 180 -13.27 -17.61 4.77
C TYR A 180 -11.75 -17.60 4.92
N ILE A 181 -11.10 -16.46 4.63
CA ILE A 181 -9.66 -16.30 4.78
C ILE A 181 -9.23 -16.51 6.22
N ARG A 182 -9.94 -15.93 7.20
CA ARG A 182 -9.61 -16.10 8.62
C ARG A 182 -9.73 -17.55 9.07
N LEU A 183 -10.72 -18.30 8.58
CA LEU A 183 -10.90 -19.71 8.91
C LEU A 183 -9.84 -20.58 8.24
N LYS A 184 -9.58 -20.41 6.94
CA LYS A 184 -8.55 -21.14 6.19
C LYS A 184 -7.14 -20.84 6.67
N GLY A 185 -6.86 -19.60 7.09
CA GLY A 185 -5.56 -19.20 7.63
C GLY A 185 -5.23 -19.88 8.97
N ARG A 186 -6.22 -20.43 9.69
CA ARG A 186 -5.99 -21.19 10.92
C ARG A 186 -5.65 -22.66 10.69
N THR A 187 -5.99 -23.20 9.52
CA THR A 187 -5.91 -24.65 9.24
C THR A 187 -4.81 -25.02 8.26
N LYS A 188 -4.22 -24.05 7.56
CA LYS A 188 -3.07 -24.29 6.68
C LYS A 188 -1.76 -24.19 7.47
N THR A 189 -0.89 -25.19 7.29
CA THR A 189 0.55 -24.99 7.19
C THR A 189 0.80 -24.20 5.90
N GLY A 190 0.59 -22.88 5.95
CA GLY A 190 0.73 -22.00 4.79
C GLY A 190 2.13 -22.07 4.18
N TYR A 191 2.23 -21.78 2.88
CA TYR A 191 3.51 -21.48 2.25
C TYR A 191 4.18 -20.37 3.06
N LYS A 192 5.32 -20.67 3.69
CA LYS A 192 6.12 -19.66 4.36
C LYS A 192 6.97 -19.00 3.29
N ASP A 193 6.55 -17.81 2.88
CA ASP A 193 7.36 -16.98 2.01
C ASP A 193 8.56 -16.48 2.83
N ASN A 194 9.70 -17.15 2.65
CA ASN A 194 10.95 -16.80 3.30
C ASN A 194 11.75 -15.78 2.47
N LEU A 195 11.26 -15.35 1.31
CA LEU A 195 12.02 -14.56 0.35
C LEU A 195 12.52 -13.24 0.94
N GLN A 196 11.73 -12.58 1.79
CA GLN A 196 12.16 -11.37 2.48
C GLN A 196 13.36 -11.66 3.42
N TYR A 197 13.29 -12.73 4.19
CA TYR A 197 14.37 -13.10 5.12
C TYR A 197 15.62 -13.54 4.37
N ASP A 198 15.47 -14.38 3.35
CA ASP A 198 16.58 -14.85 2.51
C ASP A 198 17.28 -13.66 1.83
N PHE A 199 16.49 -12.72 1.29
CA PHE A 199 16.99 -11.48 0.72
C PHE A 199 17.76 -10.64 1.75
N LEU A 200 17.15 -10.33 2.91
CA LEU A 200 17.81 -9.54 3.95
C LEU A 200 19.07 -10.22 4.49
N ASN A 201 19.07 -11.55 4.64
CA ASN A 201 20.24 -12.30 5.09
C ASN A 201 21.37 -12.24 4.05
N SER A 202 21.06 -12.33 2.75
CA SER A 202 22.05 -12.15 1.69
C SER A 202 22.65 -10.73 1.62
N LEU A 203 22.05 -9.75 2.30
CA LEU A 203 22.52 -8.37 2.38
C LEU A 203 23.17 -8.03 3.73
N GLU A 204 23.38 -9.01 4.62
CA GLU A 204 23.87 -8.75 5.98
C GLU A 204 25.17 -7.94 5.98
N GLU A 205 26.18 -8.37 5.23
CA GLU A 205 27.47 -7.68 5.14
C GLU A 205 27.31 -6.23 4.63
N TYR A 206 26.57 -6.05 3.54
CA TYR A 206 26.27 -4.72 2.98
C TYR A 206 25.57 -3.80 4.00
N VAL A 207 24.60 -4.33 4.75
CA VAL A 207 23.86 -3.57 5.75
C VAL A 207 24.76 -3.19 6.92
N GLN A 208 25.56 -4.13 7.42
CA GLN A 208 26.49 -3.90 8.53
C GLN A 208 27.55 -2.86 8.15
N ASP A 209 28.08 -2.92 6.94
CA ASP A 209 29.01 -1.91 6.42
C ASP A 209 28.31 -0.54 6.31
N THR A 210 27.08 -0.53 5.81
CA THR A 210 26.29 0.70 5.63
C THR A 210 26.08 1.44 6.95
N ILE A 211 25.67 0.76 8.03
CA ILE A 211 25.42 1.44 9.32
C ILE A 211 26.69 1.93 10.03
N ASN A 212 27.86 1.50 9.55
CA ASN A 212 29.17 1.94 10.05
C ASN A 212 29.86 2.93 9.10
N SER A 213 29.27 3.21 7.94
CA SER A 213 29.83 4.13 6.95
C SER A 213 29.74 5.59 7.39
N GLY A 214 30.67 6.42 6.91
CA GLY A 214 30.65 7.87 7.14
C GLY A 214 29.35 8.52 6.65
N ASP A 215 28.86 8.14 5.46
CA ASP A 215 27.61 8.65 4.87
C ASP A 215 26.39 8.40 5.78
N PHE A 216 26.28 7.21 6.38
CA PHE A 216 25.24 6.92 7.36
C PHE A 216 25.41 7.79 8.61
N LEU A 217 26.61 7.83 9.18
CA LEU A 217 26.89 8.55 10.42
C LEU A 217 26.71 10.07 10.30
N SER A 218 26.95 10.65 9.12
CA SER A 218 26.74 12.07 8.84
C SER A 218 25.32 12.43 8.38
N CYS A 219 24.43 11.44 8.18
CA CYS A 219 23.08 11.69 7.67
C CYS A 219 22.18 12.25 8.78
N ASP A 220 21.92 13.56 8.75
CA ASP A 220 21.14 14.25 9.78
C ASP A 220 19.66 13.84 9.84
N TYR A 221 19.12 13.19 8.82
CA TYR A 221 17.73 12.72 8.82
C TYR A 221 17.50 11.56 9.78
N TYR A 222 18.55 10.76 10.04
CA TYR A 222 18.42 9.47 10.68
C TYR A 222 18.34 9.54 12.20
N ASP A 223 17.43 8.74 12.75
CA ASP A 223 17.58 8.26 14.11
C ASP A 223 18.56 7.09 14.11
N HIS A 224 19.86 7.41 14.22
CA HIS A 224 20.93 6.41 14.13
C HIS A 224 20.79 5.32 15.18
N GLN A 225 20.31 5.68 16.38
CA GLN A 225 20.16 4.71 17.46
C GLN A 225 19.05 3.72 17.13
N GLU A 226 17.88 4.21 16.69
CA GLU A 226 16.76 3.35 16.33
C GLU A 226 17.12 2.42 15.17
N ILE A 227 17.79 2.94 14.15
CA ILE A 227 18.23 2.12 13.01
C ILE A 227 19.23 1.04 13.47
N LYS A 228 20.23 1.39 14.29
CA LYS A 228 21.16 0.40 14.84
C LYS A 228 20.45 -0.65 15.69
N ASN A 229 19.43 -0.25 16.47
CA ASN A 229 18.60 -1.18 17.22
C ASN A 229 17.85 -2.15 16.31
N ILE A 230 17.30 -1.67 15.19
CA ILE A 230 16.62 -2.50 14.19
C ILE A 230 17.61 -3.49 13.56
N VAL A 231 18.76 -3.00 13.08
CA VAL A 231 19.79 -3.82 12.41
C VAL A 231 20.36 -4.88 13.35
N ASN A 232 20.84 -4.49 14.53
CA ASN A 232 21.41 -5.41 15.51
C ASN A 232 20.33 -6.33 16.09
N GLY A 233 19.11 -5.82 16.29
CA GLY A 233 17.98 -6.63 16.69
C GLY A 233 17.70 -7.76 15.70
N TYR A 234 17.70 -7.47 14.41
CA TYR A 234 17.46 -8.45 13.37
C TYR A 234 18.64 -9.43 13.21
N TYR A 235 19.86 -8.94 12.97
CA TYR A 235 21.01 -9.80 12.65
C TYR A 235 21.71 -10.40 13.87
N THR A 236 21.91 -9.64 14.94
CA THR A 236 22.64 -10.10 16.13
C THR A 236 21.71 -10.84 17.09
N ASN A 237 20.58 -10.23 17.44
CA ASN A 237 19.61 -10.82 18.38
C ASN A 237 18.64 -11.80 17.71
N LYS A 238 18.78 -12.01 16.38
CA LYS A 238 17.95 -12.91 15.57
C LYS A 238 16.44 -12.65 15.72
N ASN A 239 16.06 -11.39 15.96
CA ASN A 239 14.66 -10.99 16.07
C ASN A 239 14.05 -10.76 14.68
N LEU A 240 13.51 -11.84 14.10
CA LEU A 240 12.89 -11.84 12.77
C LEU A 240 11.67 -10.91 12.66
N SER A 241 11.06 -10.48 13.78
CA SER A 241 9.93 -9.54 13.74
C SER A 241 10.32 -8.15 13.19
N LEU A 242 11.61 -7.83 13.18
CA LEU A 242 12.17 -6.58 12.67
C LEU A 242 12.41 -6.59 11.16
N ALA A 243 12.12 -7.67 10.45
CA ALA A 243 12.38 -7.78 9.00
C ALA A 243 11.75 -6.64 8.19
N ASN A 244 10.48 -6.31 8.48
CA ASN A 244 9.77 -5.22 7.81
C ASN A 244 10.34 -3.83 8.12
N ASP A 245 10.91 -3.67 9.31
CA ASP A 245 11.45 -2.41 9.78
C ASP A 245 12.83 -2.17 9.15
N LEU A 246 13.63 -3.24 9.07
CA LEU A 246 14.89 -3.28 8.37
C LEU A 246 14.72 -3.03 6.87
N ASP A 247 13.80 -3.74 6.22
CA ASP A 247 13.48 -3.55 4.80
C ASP A 247 13.00 -2.13 4.50
N TRP A 248 12.20 -1.54 5.40
CA TRP A 248 11.75 -0.16 5.28
C TRP A 248 12.91 0.84 5.31
N TRP A 249 13.81 0.73 6.30
CA TRP A 249 15.00 1.58 6.37
C TRP A 249 15.90 1.40 5.14
N LEU A 250 16.20 0.14 4.78
CA LEU A 250 17.08 -0.19 3.66
C LEU A 250 16.54 0.37 2.34
N THR A 251 15.24 0.25 2.11
CA THR A 251 14.56 0.83 0.95
C THR A 251 14.75 2.35 0.90
N PHE A 252 14.57 3.03 2.04
CA PHE A 252 14.79 4.46 2.12
C PHE A 252 16.25 4.86 1.88
N ASP A 253 17.21 4.14 2.47
CA ASP A 253 18.64 4.46 2.33
C ASP A 253 19.12 4.30 0.88
N ILE A 254 18.71 3.23 0.20
CA ILE A 254 19.01 3.01 -1.22
C ILE A 254 18.39 4.13 -2.06
N TRP A 255 17.15 4.54 -1.79
CA TRP A 255 16.52 5.66 -2.48
C TRP A 255 17.29 6.97 -2.27
N ARG A 256 17.66 7.29 -1.01
CA ARG A 256 18.41 8.50 -0.66
C ARG A 256 19.74 8.56 -1.39
N LYS A 257 20.53 7.48 -1.37
CA LYS A 257 21.83 7.40 -2.06
C LYS A 257 21.70 7.62 -3.56
N ASN A 258 20.61 7.15 -4.18
CA ASN A 258 20.34 7.36 -5.61
C ASN A 258 20.01 8.82 -5.97
N LEU A 259 19.65 9.68 -5.01
CA LEU A 259 19.46 11.10 -5.27
C LEU A 259 20.78 11.86 -5.41
N HIS A 260 21.84 11.39 -4.74
CA HIS A 260 23.17 12.02 -4.76
C HIS A 260 24.06 11.52 -5.90
N ASN A 261 23.72 10.37 -6.51
CA ASN A 261 24.43 9.80 -7.66
C ASN A 261 23.87 10.25 -9.02
N ARG A 262 23.15 11.37 -9.06
CA ARG A 262 22.63 12.03 -10.28
C ARG A 262 23.21 13.42 -10.39
#